data_AF-A0A3G6RNN0-F1
#
_entry.id   AF-A0A3G6RNN0-F1
#
_cell.length_a   1.000
_cell.length_b   1.000
_cell.length_c   1.000
_cell.angle_alpha   90.00
_cell.angle_beta   90.00
_cell.angle_gamma   90.00
#
_symmetry.space_group_name_H-M   'P 1'
#
loop_
_entity.id
_entity.type
_entity.pdbx_description
1 polymer ?
#
loop_
_entity_poly.entity_id
_entity_poly.type
_entity_poly.pdbx_seq_one_letter_code
_entity_poly.pdbx_strand_id
1 'polypeptide(L)'
;MGIKISLFTTKSNNLKLFLILVLLLTNVLQAQTSNVGDNMKKYVFDHCLYINYNKIDSSFLTKFQMKDMSSTEFSTLGKLTDSQTKKLRNYTIKEAGNFYSMGHIYYSEQENSNIIVAKCLYFYESKELDSYIRKLIGVTSQRKNSKK
;
A
#
# COMPACT_ATOMS: atom_id res chain seq x y z
N MET A 1 13.26 25.68 59.97
CA MET A 1 13.06 24.44 59.19
C MET A 1 12.00 24.72 58.13
N GLY A 2 12.27 24.47 56.84
CA GLY A 2 11.21 24.24 55.85
C GLY A 2 10.90 25.33 54.82
N ILE A 3 11.80 25.60 53.86
CA ILE A 3 11.44 26.13 52.53
C ILE A 3 12.31 25.44 51.47
N LYS A 4 11.96 24.22 51.06
CA LYS A 4 12.62 23.53 49.92
C LYS A 4 11.69 22.65 49.06
N ILE A 5 10.39 22.59 49.35
CA ILE A 5 9.50 21.56 48.77
C ILE A 5 8.76 22.03 47.50
N SER A 6 8.58 23.33 47.29
CA SER A 6 7.75 23.86 46.18
C SER A 6 8.44 23.92 44.80
N LEU A 7 9.77 23.94 44.73
CA LEU A 7 10.51 24.00 43.46
C LEU A 7 10.68 22.62 42.78
N PHE A 8 10.58 21.54 43.54
CA PHE A 8 10.77 20.18 43.03
C PHE A 8 9.54 19.64 42.30
N THR A 9 8.35 20.02 42.73
CA THR A 9 7.07 19.56 42.16
C THR A 9 6.79 20.17 40.79
N THR A 10 7.09 21.45 40.59
CA THR A 10 6.97 22.16 39.29
C THR A 10 7.94 21.60 38.25
N LYS A 11 9.18 21.29 38.65
CA LYS A 11 10.19 20.70 37.75
C LYS A 11 9.81 19.28 37.31
N SER A 12 9.20 18.49 38.19
CA SER A 12 8.68 17.15 37.88
C SER A 12 7.51 17.17 36.89
N ASN A 13 6.58 18.12 37.05
CA ASN A 13 5.44 18.25 36.15
C ASN A 13 5.84 18.70 34.74
N ASN A 14 6.82 19.60 34.62
CA ASN A 14 7.35 20.02 33.32
C ASN A 14 8.09 18.88 32.59
N LEU A 15 8.80 18.01 33.33
CA LEU A 15 9.46 16.84 32.76
C LEU A 15 8.44 15.80 32.25
N LYS A 16 7.36 15.56 32.99
CA LYS A 16 6.27 14.66 32.55
C LYS A 16 5.56 15.20 31.31
N LEU A 17 5.26 16.49 31.28
CA LEU A 17 4.64 17.13 30.12
C LEU A 17 5.56 17.05 28.88
N PHE A 18 6.85 17.29 29.06
CA PHE A 18 7.85 17.13 28.00
C PHE A 18 7.93 15.69 27.47
N LEU A 19 7.94 14.69 28.36
CA LEU A 19 7.95 13.28 27.97
C LEU A 19 6.69 12.87 27.20
N ILE A 20 5.51 13.35 27.62
CA ILE A 20 4.25 13.13 26.90
C ILE A 20 4.30 13.77 25.51
N LEU A 21 4.84 14.98 25.40
CA LEU A 21 4.98 15.69 24.13
C LEU A 21 5.93 14.95 23.17
N VAL A 22 7.06 14.45 23.67
CA VAL A 22 8.01 13.63 22.90
C VAL A 22 7.36 12.33 22.42
N LEU A 23 6.61 11.64 23.29
CA LEU A 23 5.86 10.43 22.92
C LEU A 23 4.82 10.70 21.83
N LEU A 24 4.08 11.80 21.91
CA LEU A 24 3.10 12.18 20.91
C LEU A 24 3.77 12.52 19.57
N LEU A 25 4.89 13.26 19.60
CA LEU A 25 5.65 13.61 18.39
C LEU A 25 6.22 12.38 17.67
N THR A 26 6.70 11.37 18.40
CA THR A 26 7.23 10.14 17.77
C THR A 26 6.15 9.33 17.06
N ASN A 27 4.91 9.30 17.58
CA ASN A 27 3.80 8.60 16.94
C ASN A 27 3.32 9.31 15.66
N VAL A 28 3.28 10.65 15.67
CA VAL A 28 2.90 11.44 14.49
C VAL A 28 3.93 11.30 13.38
N LEU A 29 5.23 11.27 13.71
CA LEU A 29 6.30 11.04 12.73
C LEU A 29 6.21 9.65 12.08
N GLN A 30 5.84 8.61 12.84
CA GLN A 30 5.62 7.26 12.29
C GLN A 30 4.36 7.17 11.41
N ALA A 31 3.31 7.96 11.71
CA ALA A 31 2.09 7.99 10.89
C ALA A 31 2.30 8.71 9.54
N GLN A 32 3.30 9.60 9.43
CA GLN A 32 3.58 10.39 8.24
C GLN A 32 4.59 9.77 7.27
N THR A 33 5.20 8.62 7.61
CA THR A 33 6.00 7.90 6.62
C THR A 33 5.06 7.21 5.65
N SER A 34 4.85 7.84 4.49
CA SER A 34 4.46 7.14 3.26
C SER A 34 5.35 5.90 3.12
N ASN A 35 4.81 4.73 3.46
CA ASN A 35 5.52 3.48 3.27
C ASN A 35 5.54 3.22 1.77
N VAL A 36 6.73 3.31 1.18
CA VAL A 36 6.98 3.03 -0.24
C VAL A 36 6.33 1.70 -0.63
N GLY A 37 6.40 0.69 0.25
CA GLY A 37 5.75 -0.60 0.04
C GLY A 37 4.23 -0.52 -0.07
N ASP A 38 3.57 0.24 0.81
CA ASP A 38 2.10 0.36 0.79
C ASP A 38 1.63 1.10 -0.47
N ASN A 39 2.36 2.13 -0.89
CA ASN A 39 2.09 2.82 -2.17
C ASN A 39 2.38 1.94 -3.38
N MET A 40 3.41 1.08 -3.34
CA MET A 40 3.65 0.07 -4.37
C MET A 40 2.48 -0.92 -4.47
N LYS A 41 1.93 -1.38 -3.34
CA LYS A 41 0.76 -2.27 -3.33
C LYS A 41 -0.46 -1.57 -3.91
N LYS A 42 -0.74 -0.34 -3.50
CA LYS A 42 -1.86 0.47 -4.03
C LYS A 42 -1.73 0.72 -5.53
N TYR A 43 -0.53 1.07 -6.00
CA TYR A 43 -0.22 1.16 -7.44
C TYR A 43 -0.53 -0.14 -8.17
N VAL A 44 -0.09 -1.28 -7.63
CA VAL A 44 -0.33 -2.59 -8.24
C VAL A 44 -1.81 -2.95 -8.29
N PHE A 45 -2.56 -2.65 -7.22
CA PHE A 45 -4.00 -2.88 -7.17
C PHE A 45 -4.75 -2.05 -8.23
N ASP A 46 -4.48 -0.75 -8.28
CA ASP A 46 -5.05 0.15 -9.28
C ASP A 46 -4.72 -0.30 -10.70
N HIS A 47 -3.46 -0.64 -10.95
CA HIS A 47 -3.04 -1.11 -12.26
C HIS A 47 -3.67 -2.45 -12.64
N CYS A 48 -3.93 -3.34 -11.67
CA CYS A 48 -4.65 -4.59 -11.88
C CYS A 48 -6.09 -4.35 -12.34
N LEU A 49 -6.79 -3.41 -11.70
CA LEU A 49 -8.15 -3.02 -12.11
C LEU A 49 -8.12 -2.46 -13.53
N TYR A 50 -7.22 -1.50 -13.80
CA TYR A 50 -7.09 -0.86 -15.10
C TYR A 50 -6.89 -1.87 -16.23
N ILE A 51 -5.91 -2.77 -16.13
CA ILE A 51 -5.61 -3.71 -17.22
C ILE A 51 -6.74 -4.70 -17.48
N ASN A 52 -7.47 -5.13 -16.44
CA ASN A 52 -8.55 -6.10 -16.59
C ASN A 52 -9.84 -5.45 -17.09
N TYR A 53 -10.22 -4.28 -16.59
CA TYR A 53 -11.39 -3.57 -17.10
C TYR A 53 -11.18 -3.05 -18.53
N ASN A 54 -9.98 -2.61 -18.88
CA ASN A 54 -9.65 -2.21 -20.25
C ASN A 54 -9.70 -3.40 -21.24
N LYS A 55 -9.64 -4.65 -20.76
CA LYS A 55 -9.86 -5.85 -21.60
C LYS A 55 -11.34 -6.16 -21.83
N ILE A 56 -12.21 -5.76 -20.90
CA ILE A 56 -13.67 -5.89 -21.04
C ILE A 56 -14.21 -4.79 -21.94
N ASP A 57 -13.87 -3.54 -21.63
CA ASP A 57 -14.33 -2.37 -22.38
C ASP A 57 -13.22 -1.32 -22.43
N SER A 58 -12.45 -1.32 -23.51
CA SER A 58 -11.44 -0.30 -23.77
C SER A 58 -12.05 1.06 -24.13
N SER A 59 -13.33 1.10 -24.50
CA SER A 59 -14.03 2.32 -24.86
C SER A 59 -14.53 3.07 -23.63
N PHE A 60 -14.69 2.42 -22.46
CA PHE A 60 -15.19 3.04 -21.23
C PHE A 60 -14.46 4.33 -20.87
N LEU A 61 -13.12 4.28 -20.79
CA LEU A 61 -12.29 5.45 -20.44
C LEU A 61 -12.36 6.55 -21.51
N THR A 62 -12.49 6.15 -22.78
CA THR A 62 -12.52 7.07 -23.92
C THR A 62 -13.89 7.76 -24.03
N LYS A 63 -14.96 7.02 -23.78
CA LYS A 63 -16.36 7.46 -23.88
C LYS A 63 -16.71 8.51 -22.85
N PHE A 64 -16.23 8.36 -21.62
CA PHE A 64 -16.51 9.29 -20.53
C PHE A 64 -15.45 10.38 -20.36
N GLN A 65 -14.36 10.36 -21.15
CA GLN A 65 -13.20 11.24 -21.02
C GLN A 65 -12.61 11.30 -19.60
N MET A 66 -12.89 10.27 -18.79
CA MET A 66 -12.39 10.14 -17.43
C MET A 66 -11.07 9.40 -17.47
N LYS A 67 -10.01 10.03 -16.96
CA LYS A 67 -8.72 9.38 -16.77
C LYS A 67 -8.51 9.12 -15.30
N ASP A 68 -8.45 7.85 -14.92
CA ASP A 68 -8.00 7.46 -13.59
C ASP A 68 -6.51 7.81 -13.44
N MET A 69 -6.20 8.57 -12.38
CA MET A 69 -4.86 9.03 -12.06
C MET A 69 -4.35 8.44 -10.74
N SER A 70 -5.06 7.47 -10.16
CA SER A 70 -4.73 6.85 -8.88
C SER A 70 -3.33 6.22 -8.89
N SER A 71 -2.97 5.48 -9.94
CA SER A 71 -1.60 4.98 -10.16
C SER A 71 -0.54 6.09 -10.15
N THR A 72 -0.85 7.27 -10.71
CA THR A 72 0.08 8.43 -10.72
C THR A 72 0.22 9.03 -9.33
N GLU A 73 -0.87 9.11 -8.57
CA GLU A 73 -0.85 9.57 -7.19
C GLU A 73 -0.03 8.61 -6.31
N PHE A 74 -0.30 7.31 -6.36
CA PHE A 74 0.43 6.32 -5.59
C PHE A 74 1.91 6.26 -5.96
N SER A 75 2.25 6.40 -7.25
CA SER A 75 3.65 6.47 -7.67
C SER A 75 4.36 7.70 -7.11
N THR A 76 3.68 8.85 -7.11
CA THR A 76 4.18 10.11 -6.56
C THR A 76 4.36 10.03 -5.05
N LEU A 77 3.33 9.59 -4.32
CA LEU A 77 3.36 9.45 -2.86
C LEU A 77 4.42 8.44 -2.42
N GLY A 78 4.58 7.34 -3.16
CA GLY A 78 5.60 6.32 -2.92
C GLY A 78 7.00 6.70 -3.41
N LYS A 79 7.17 7.87 -4.05
CA LYS A 79 8.43 8.33 -4.67
C LYS A 79 9.07 7.25 -5.55
N LEU A 80 8.22 6.60 -6.34
CA LEU A 80 8.59 5.49 -7.19
C LEU A 80 9.44 5.98 -8.38
N THR A 81 10.57 5.31 -8.60
CA THR A 81 11.37 5.52 -9.81
C THR A 81 10.69 4.89 -11.02
N ASP A 82 10.96 5.40 -12.23
CA ASP A 82 10.46 4.81 -13.48
C ASP A 82 10.79 3.32 -13.61
N SER A 83 11.97 2.93 -13.14
CA SER A 83 12.41 1.52 -13.11
C SER A 83 11.52 0.67 -12.21
N GLN A 84 11.18 1.15 -11.01
CA GLN A 84 10.28 0.44 -10.10
C GLN A 84 8.86 0.38 -10.68
N THR A 85 8.34 1.49 -11.19
CA THR A 85 7.02 1.58 -11.83
C THR A 85 6.90 0.60 -13.01
N LYS A 86 7.92 0.53 -13.87
CA LYS A 86 7.98 -0.43 -15.00
C LYS A 86 8.01 -1.88 -14.52
N LYS A 87 8.79 -2.17 -13.48
CA LYS A 87 8.88 -3.53 -12.89
C LYS A 87 7.54 -3.96 -12.29
N LEU A 88 6.91 -3.11 -11.49
CA LEU A 88 5.58 -3.36 -10.91
C LEU A 88 4.54 -3.57 -12.01
N ARG A 89 4.50 -2.70 -13.02
CA ARG A 89 3.61 -2.83 -14.19
C ARG A 89 3.75 -4.20 -14.85
N ASN A 90 4.98 -4.58 -15.19
CA ASN A 90 5.24 -5.86 -15.85
C ASN A 90 4.86 -7.06 -14.97
N TYR A 91 5.12 -6.96 -13.67
CA TYR A 91 4.74 -8.00 -12.71
C TYR A 91 3.22 -8.14 -12.61
N THR A 92 2.48 -7.03 -12.47
CA THR A 92 1.01 -7.04 -12.45
C THR A 92 0.42 -7.61 -13.73
N ILE A 93 0.92 -7.23 -14.91
CA ILE A 93 0.45 -7.79 -16.19
C ILE A 93 0.65 -9.31 -16.23
N LYS A 94 1.81 -9.79 -15.79
CA LYS A 94 2.15 -11.22 -15.81
C LYS A 94 1.27 -12.03 -14.85
N GLU A 95 1.11 -11.56 -13.61
CA GLU A 95 0.47 -12.36 -12.55
C GLU A 95 -1.05 -12.15 -12.49
N ALA A 96 -1.55 -10.98 -12.90
CA ALA A 96 -2.94 -10.56 -12.70
C ALA A 96 -3.63 -10.08 -13.99
N GLY A 97 -2.98 -10.12 -15.16
CA GLY A 97 -3.53 -9.57 -16.41
C GLY A 97 -4.67 -10.37 -17.05
N ASN A 98 -4.97 -11.56 -16.53
CA ASN A 98 -5.99 -12.47 -17.07
C ASN A 98 -7.21 -12.66 -16.14
N PHE A 99 -7.37 -11.81 -15.12
CA PHE A 99 -8.53 -11.94 -14.20
C PHE A 99 -9.86 -11.62 -14.88
N TYR A 100 -9.87 -10.84 -15.97
CA TYR A 100 -11.06 -10.52 -16.75
C TYR A 100 -11.72 -11.74 -17.41
N SER A 101 -10.95 -12.79 -17.71
CA SER A 101 -11.43 -14.01 -18.37
C SER A 101 -11.68 -15.17 -17.40
N MET A 102 -11.45 -14.96 -16.10
CA MET A 102 -11.71 -15.99 -15.11
C MET A 102 -13.20 -16.12 -14.85
N GLY A 103 -13.73 -17.32 -15.06
CA GLY A 103 -15.07 -17.68 -14.62
C GLY A 103 -15.18 -17.61 -13.09
N HIS A 104 -16.41 -17.52 -12.61
CA HIS A 104 -16.72 -17.56 -11.18
C HIS A 104 -18.01 -18.33 -10.94
N ILE A 105 -18.15 -18.87 -9.73
CA ILE A 105 -19.30 -19.71 -9.32
C ILE A 105 -20.30 -18.92 -8.46
N TYR A 106 -20.10 -17.61 -8.32
CA TYR A 106 -20.97 -16.81 -7.48
C TYR A 106 -22.32 -16.63 -8.17
N TYR A 107 -23.39 -16.85 -7.41
CA TYR A 107 -24.74 -16.59 -7.89
C TYR A 107 -24.84 -15.11 -8.23
N SER A 108 -25.17 -14.85 -9.48
CA SER A 108 -25.34 -13.51 -10.01
C SER A 108 -26.71 -13.47 -10.64
N GLU A 109 -27.52 -12.46 -10.29
CA GLU A 109 -28.81 -12.23 -10.94
C GLU A 109 -28.66 -11.92 -12.44
N GLN A 110 -27.44 -11.65 -12.90
CA GLN A 110 -27.08 -11.44 -14.30
C GLN A 110 -25.99 -12.41 -14.76
N GLU A 111 -26.14 -13.03 -15.93
CA GLU A 111 -25.18 -14.01 -16.48
C GLU A 111 -23.79 -13.42 -16.82
N ASN A 112 -23.63 -12.08 -16.81
CA ASN A 112 -22.41 -11.38 -17.24
C ASN A 112 -21.71 -10.60 -16.11
N SER A 113 -21.63 -11.15 -14.91
CA SER A 113 -20.86 -10.55 -13.82
C SER A 113 -19.39 -10.94 -13.85
N ASN A 114 -18.52 -10.09 -13.27
CA ASN A 114 -17.10 -10.36 -13.10
C ASN A 114 -16.70 -10.20 -11.62
N ILE A 115 -15.58 -10.80 -11.24
CA ILE A 115 -15.01 -10.70 -9.89
C ILE A 115 -13.62 -10.04 -9.89
N ILE A 116 -13.37 -9.16 -10.86
CA ILE A 116 -12.05 -8.54 -11.07
C ILE A 116 -11.57 -7.84 -9.81
N VAL A 117 -12.44 -7.05 -9.17
CA VAL A 117 -12.09 -6.31 -7.93
C VAL A 117 -11.63 -7.28 -6.84
N ALA A 118 -12.38 -8.35 -6.60
CA ALA A 118 -12.04 -9.34 -5.59
C ALA A 118 -10.70 -10.03 -5.92
N LYS A 119 -10.47 -10.39 -7.18
CA LYS A 119 -9.20 -11.01 -7.61
C LYS A 119 -8.02 -10.06 -7.48
N CYS A 120 -8.17 -8.80 -7.88
CA CYS A 120 -7.15 -7.78 -7.68
C CYS A 120 -6.88 -7.53 -6.19
N LEU A 121 -7.92 -7.60 -5.33
CA LEU A 121 -7.75 -7.46 -3.89
C LEU A 121 -6.99 -8.65 -3.30
N TYR A 122 -7.29 -9.89 -3.70
CA TYR A 122 -6.52 -11.05 -3.28
C TYR A 122 -5.06 -10.97 -3.75
N PHE A 123 -4.82 -10.45 -4.96
CA PHE A 123 -3.45 -10.20 -5.43
C PHE A 123 -2.75 -9.11 -4.61
N TYR A 124 -3.46 -8.03 -4.26
CA TYR A 124 -2.97 -6.97 -3.36
C TYR A 124 -2.58 -7.53 -1.99
N GLU A 125 -3.33 -8.49 -1.45
CA GLU A 125 -3.05 -9.11 -0.14
C GLU A 125 -2.04 -10.28 -0.20
N SER A 126 -1.60 -10.67 -1.40
CA SER A 126 -0.77 -11.85 -1.61
C SER A 126 0.64 -11.73 -1.01
N LYS A 127 1.17 -12.85 -0.50
CA LYS A 127 2.55 -12.93 0.02
C LYS A 127 3.56 -12.82 -1.12
N GLU A 128 3.17 -13.24 -2.31
CA GLU A 128 3.94 -13.16 -3.55
C GLU A 128 4.22 -11.70 -3.91
N LEU A 129 3.18 -10.86 -3.91
CA LEU A 129 3.33 -9.42 -4.13
C LEU A 129 4.18 -8.76 -3.04
N ASP A 130 3.93 -9.08 -1.77
CA ASP A 130 4.73 -8.56 -0.65
C ASP A 130 6.21 -8.92 -0.79
N SER A 131 6.51 -10.16 -1.14
CA SER A 131 7.86 -10.65 -1.36
C SER A 131 8.53 -9.93 -2.54
N TYR A 132 7.78 -9.71 -3.62
CA TYR A 132 8.26 -8.98 -4.79
C TYR A 132 8.60 -7.52 -4.45
N ILE A 133 7.71 -6.82 -3.75
CA ILE A 133 7.89 -5.42 -3.33
C ILE A 133 9.07 -5.29 -2.37
N ARG A 134 9.22 -6.18 -1.39
CA ARG A 134 10.38 -6.17 -0.47
C ARG A 134 11.70 -6.29 -1.22
N LYS A 135 11.77 -7.15 -2.26
CA LYS A 135 12.95 -7.26 -3.13
C LYS A 135 13.21 -5.97 -3.91
N LEU A 136 12.17 -5.29 -4.38
CA LEU A 136 12.30 -4.00 -5.09
C LEU A 136 12.78 -2.85 -4.20
N ILE A 137 12.39 -2.85 -2.93
CA ILE A 137 12.82 -1.84 -1.94
C ILE A 137 14.21 -2.16 -1.39
N GLY A 138 14.75 -3.36 -1.64
CA GLY A 138 16.05 -3.79 -1.15
C GLY A 138 16.01 -4.33 0.29
N VAL A 139 14.83 -4.68 0.81
CA VAL A 139 14.68 -5.38 2.08
C VAL A 139 14.97 -6.86 1.84
N THR A 140 16.23 -7.26 1.98
CA THR A 140 16.62 -8.68 1.94
C THR A 140 15.92 -9.43 3.06
N SER A 141 15.19 -10.51 2.74
CA SER A 141 14.63 -11.35 3.79
C SER A 141 15.78 -11.93 4.59
N GLN A 142 15.92 -11.57 5.86
CA GLN A 142 16.76 -12.32 6.78
C GLN A 142 16.14 -13.72 6.90
N ARG A 143 16.61 -14.65 6.07
CA ARG A 143 16.33 -16.07 6.23
C ARG A 143 16.90 -16.42 7.60
N LYS A 144 16.03 -16.62 8.61
CA LYS A 144 16.44 -17.23 9.87
C LYS A 144 17.01 -18.60 9.52
N ASN A 145 18.33 -18.70 9.45
CA ASN A 145 19.01 -19.98 9.48
C ASN A 145 18.75 -20.57 10.88
N SER A 146 17.68 -21.36 10.98
CA SER A 146 17.51 -22.30 12.07
C SER A 146 18.62 -23.33 11.91
N LYS A 147 19.74 -23.13 12.61
CA LYS A 147 20.73 -24.18 12.82
C LYS A 147 20.00 -25.38 13.41
N LYS A 148 20.09 -26.52 12.73
CA LYS A 148 19.77 -27.84 13.26
C LYS A 148 21.08 -28.50 13.61
#